data_AF-A0A4U8S9A8-F1
#
_entry.id   AF-A0A4U8S9A8-F1
#
_cell.length_a   1.000
_cell.length_b   1.000
_cell.length_c   1.000
_cell.angle_alpha   90.00
_cell.angle_beta   90.00
_cell.angle_gamma   90.00
#
_symmetry.space_group_name_H-M   'P 1'
#
loop_
_entity.id
_entity.type
_entity.pdbx_description
1 polymer ?
#
loop_
_entity_poly.entity_id
_entity_poly.type
_entity_poly.pdbx_seq_one_letter_code
_entity_poly.pdbx_strand_id
1 'polypeptide(L)'
;MEVKFKGNPAKLSANTIKLGDKAPKVSLVAKDLSQVEVGGASGVYQIINVVPSLDTGVCATQTRKFNEEATKLANAKVYAVSLDLPFAQGRFCSTEGIENLITLSDFRAKDFGKAYGLILESSPLAGLLTRAVIVVNPQGEVSYVEVCEEVTNEPDYQKALEAVNK
;
A
#
# COMPACT_ATOMS: atom_id res chain seq x y z
N MET A 1 17.79 0.85 0.39
CA MET A 1 17.36 -0.57 0.37
C MET A 1 17.29 -1.04 -1.08
N GLU A 2 17.40 -2.34 -1.32
CA GLU A 2 17.29 -2.96 -2.66
C GLU A 2 16.27 -4.09 -2.61
N VAL A 3 15.45 -4.20 -3.65
CA VAL A 3 14.53 -5.30 -3.93
C VAL A 3 14.85 -5.88 -5.30
N LYS A 4 14.14 -6.92 -5.73
CA LYS A 4 14.28 -7.50 -7.07
C LYS A 4 13.04 -7.23 -7.92
N PHE A 5 13.24 -7.12 -9.22
CA PHE A 5 12.20 -7.18 -10.22
C PHE A 5 12.56 -8.25 -11.26
N LYS A 6 11.81 -9.36 -11.25
CA LYS A 6 12.10 -10.54 -12.08
C LYS A 6 13.53 -11.04 -11.89
N GLY A 7 13.98 -11.11 -10.64
CA GLY A 7 15.33 -11.52 -10.25
C GLY A 7 16.43 -10.48 -10.43
N ASN A 8 16.16 -9.33 -11.08
CA ASN A 8 17.14 -8.27 -11.28
C ASN A 8 17.08 -7.23 -10.15
N PRO A 9 18.22 -6.67 -9.69
CA PRO A 9 18.24 -5.60 -8.70
C PRO A 9 17.38 -4.39 -9.08
N ALA A 10 16.61 -3.88 -8.12
CA ALA A 10 15.82 -2.67 -8.20
C ALA A 10 15.98 -1.85 -6.91
N LYS A 11 16.52 -0.64 -7.04
CA LYS A 11 16.87 0.24 -5.91
C LYS A 11 15.65 1.01 -5.43
N LEU A 12 15.51 1.18 -4.12
CA LEU A 12 14.50 2.06 -3.51
C LEU A 12 15.06 3.45 -3.19
N SER A 13 14.18 4.46 -3.20
CA SER A 13 14.53 5.89 -3.07
C SER A 13 15.10 6.30 -1.72
N ALA A 14 14.80 5.53 -0.67
CA ALA A 14 15.29 5.81 0.67
C ALA A 14 15.35 4.52 1.50
N ASN A 15 15.69 4.68 2.77
CA ASN A 15 15.40 3.65 3.75
C ASN A 15 13.90 3.62 4.01
N THR A 16 13.35 2.41 4.04
CA THR A 16 11.93 2.18 4.27
C THR A 16 11.59 2.41 5.73
N ILE A 17 10.33 2.75 5.99
CA ILE A 17 9.80 2.81 7.36
C ILE A 17 10.00 1.47 8.08
N LYS A 18 10.16 1.51 9.40
CA LYS A 18 10.42 0.35 10.25
C LYS A 18 9.32 0.16 11.28
N LEU A 19 9.27 -1.05 11.85
CA LEU A 19 8.43 -1.38 12.99
C LEU A 19 8.71 -0.41 14.15
N GLY A 20 7.65 0.15 14.73
CA GLY A 20 7.72 1.12 15.83
C GLY A 20 7.89 2.58 15.42
N ASP A 21 8.18 2.87 14.15
CA ASP A 21 8.27 4.25 13.67
C ASP A 21 6.90 4.94 13.73
N LYS A 22 6.89 6.27 13.92
CA LYS A 22 5.69 7.08 13.72
C LYS A 22 5.39 7.15 12.22
N ALA A 23 4.22 6.66 11.82
CA ALA A 23 3.79 6.66 10.43
C ALA A 23 3.58 8.11 9.94
N PRO A 24 4.33 8.57 8.90
CA PRO A 24 4.13 9.90 8.34
C PRO A 24 2.69 10.10 7.88
N LYS A 25 2.08 11.21 8.27
CA LYS A 25 0.74 11.56 7.80
C LYS A 25 0.84 12.20 6.41
N VAL A 26 0.19 11.61 5.43
CA VAL A 26 0.23 12.06 4.02
C VAL A 26 -1.17 12.15 3.43
N SER A 27 -1.35 13.03 2.43
CA SER A 27 -2.61 13.21 1.71
C SER A 27 -2.55 12.51 0.36
N LEU A 28 -3.44 11.55 0.14
CA LEU A 28 -3.57 10.79 -1.10
C LEU A 28 -4.90 11.11 -1.80
N VAL A 29 -5.02 10.74 -3.08
CA VAL A 29 -6.18 11.09 -3.90
C VAL A 29 -7.09 9.88 -4.09
N ALA A 30 -8.36 9.99 -3.69
CA ALA A 30 -9.36 8.95 -3.87
C ALA A 30 -10.00 8.97 -5.27
N LYS A 31 -10.85 7.98 -5.56
CA LYS A 31 -11.57 7.79 -6.84
C LYS A 31 -12.34 9.03 -7.33
N ASP A 32 -12.90 9.80 -6.40
CA ASP A 32 -13.67 11.02 -6.65
C ASP A 32 -12.81 12.29 -6.68
N LEU A 33 -11.48 12.13 -6.70
CA LEU A 33 -10.46 13.18 -6.66
C LEU A 33 -10.38 13.94 -5.33
N SER A 34 -11.16 13.53 -4.32
CA SER A 34 -11.04 14.03 -2.94
C SER A 34 -9.71 13.60 -2.32
N GLN A 35 -9.33 14.29 -1.25
CA GLN A 35 -8.13 13.98 -0.48
C GLN A 35 -8.48 13.09 0.72
N VAL A 36 -7.67 12.05 0.92
CA VAL A 36 -7.76 11.16 2.07
C VAL A 36 -6.40 11.16 2.77
N GLU A 37 -6.42 11.39 4.07
CA GLU A 37 -5.21 11.32 4.89
C GLU A 37 -4.95 9.87 5.33
N VAL A 38 -3.70 9.43 5.17
CA VAL A 38 -3.23 8.10 5.58
C VAL A 38 -1.98 8.24 6.44
N GLY A 39 -1.77 7.30 7.36
CA GLY A 39 -0.71 7.36 8.36
C GLY A 39 -1.14 8.22 9.55
N GLY A 40 -0.20 8.50 10.46
CA GLY A 40 -0.48 9.18 11.72
C GLY A 40 -1.52 8.47 12.60
N ALA A 41 -1.86 9.11 13.72
CA ALA A 41 -2.90 8.61 14.62
C ALA A 41 -4.29 8.84 14.02
N SER A 42 -5.14 7.81 14.03
CA SER A 42 -6.49 7.87 13.44
C SER A 42 -7.58 7.25 14.33
N GLY A 43 -7.21 6.66 15.46
CA GLY A 43 -8.15 5.93 16.34
C GLY A 43 -8.54 4.54 15.84
N VAL A 44 -8.17 4.18 14.62
CA VAL A 44 -8.38 2.86 14.01
C VAL A 44 -7.08 2.29 13.46
N TYR A 45 -7.02 0.99 13.26
CA TYR A 45 -5.92 0.38 12.50
C TYR A 45 -6.01 0.78 11.02
N GLN A 46 -4.87 1.01 10.38
CA GLN A 46 -4.77 1.28 8.95
C GLN A 46 -3.90 0.19 8.30
N ILE A 47 -4.46 -0.65 7.45
CA ILE A 47 -3.71 -1.59 6.61
C ILE A 47 -3.50 -0.92 5.25
N ILE A 48 -2.25 -0.63 4.93
CA ILE A 48 -1.85 0.07 3.70
C ILE A 48 -1.21 -0.96 2.78
N ASN A 49 -2.00 -1.44 1.83
CA ASN A 49 -1.61 -2.38 0.81
C ASN A 49 -1.01 -1.62 -0.38
N VAL A 50 0.31 -1.69 -0.54
CA VAL A 50 1.05 -0.92 -1.55
C VAL A 50 1.38 -1.81 -2.74
N VAL A 51 1.02 -1.34 -3.94
CA VAL A 51 1.28 -2.06 -5.18
C VAL A 51 1.91 -1.15 -6.24
N PRO A 52 2.74 -1.69 -7.15
CA PRO A 52 3.28 -0.90 -8.26
C PRO A 52 2.18 -0.32 -9.17
N SER A 53 1.21 -1.16 -9.54
CA SER A 53 0.03 -0.80 -10.32
C SER A 53 -1.07 -1.84 -10.12
N LEU A 54 -2.30 -1.41 -9.81
CA LEU A 54 -3.47 -2.28 -9.67
C LEU A 54 -3.88 -2.95 -10.99
N ASP A 55 -3.44 -2.42 -12.13
CA ASP A 55 -3.80 -2.89 -13.47
C ASP A 55 -2.95 -4.10 -13.94
N THR A 56 -2.61 -5.00 -13.01
CA THR A 56 -1.86 -6.23 -13.29
C THR A 56 -2.44 -7.42 -12.51
N GLY A 57 -2.39 -8.62 -13.10
CA GLY A 57 -3.06 -9.80 -12.56
C GLY A 57 -2.65 -10.20 -11.13
N VAL A 58 -1.40 -9.95 -10.73
CA VAL A 58 -0.93 -10.25 -9.36
C VAL A 58 -1.48 -9.24 -8.35
N CYS A 59 -1.49 -7.94 -8.72
CA CYS A 59 -2.06 -6.90 -7.86
C CYS A 59 -3.56 -7.08 -7.65
N ALA A 60 -4.27 -7.57 -8.67
CA ALA A 60 -5.69 -7.88 -8.58
C ALA A 60 -5.98 -8.95 -7.51
N THR A 61 -5.23 -10.05 -7.53
CA THR A 61 -5.35 -11.14 -6.55
C THR A 61 -5.01 -10.69 -5.15
N GLN A 62 -3.92 -9.95 -4.97
CA GLN A 62 -3.51 -9.39 -3.67
C GLN A 62 -4.60 -8.50 -3.08
N THR A 63 -5.17 -7.65 -3.91
CA THR A 63 -6.18 -6.68 -3.50
C THR A 63 -7.50 -7.35 -3.11
N ARG A 64 -7.94 -8.38 -3.84
CA ARG A 64 -9.14 -9.17 -3.50
C ARG A 64 -8.99 -9.86 -2.15
N LYS A 65 -7.89 -10.59 -1.94
CA LYS A 65 -7.63 -11.31 -0.67
C LYS A 65 -7.60 -10.37 0.52
N PHE A 66 -6.87 -9.25 0.41
CA PHE A 66 -6.84 -8.26 1.49
C PHE A 66 -8.22 -7.69 1.75
N ASN A 67 -8.99 -7.34 0.71
CA ASN A 67 -10.31 -6.77 0.88
C ASN A 67 -11.29 -7.74 1.55
N GLU A 68 -11.30 -9.01 1.16
CA GLU A 68 -12.17 -10.03 1.78
C GLU A 68 -11.87 -10.21 3.27
N GLU A 69 -10.60 -10.34 3.64
CA GLU A 69 -10.21 -10.51 5.04
C GLU A 69 -10.38 -9.21 5.86
N ALA A 70 -10.14 -8.06 5.23
CA ALA A 70 -10.31 -6.75 5.82
C ALA A 70 -11.74 -6.49 6.31
N THR A 71 -12.75 -6.92 5.54
CA THR A 71 -14.16 -6.73 5.92
C THR A 71 -14.55 -7.45 7.22
N LYS A 72 -13.73 -8.40 7.67
CA LYS A 72 -13.93 -9.14 8.93
C LYS A 72 -13.37 -8.39 10.14
N LEU A 73 -12.58 -7.31 9.94
CA LEU A 73 -11.92 -6.57 11.00
C LEU A 73 -12.81 -5.40 11.47
N ALA A 74 -13.23 -5.43 12.74
CA ALA A 74 -14.16 -4.44 13.27
C ALA A 74 -13.56 -3.03 13.47
N ASN A 75 -12.24 -2.91 13.67
CA ASN A 75 -11.57 -1.64 13.96
C ASN A 75 -10.37 -1.35 13.01
N ALA A 76 -10.53 -1.67 11.73
CA ALA A 76 -9.49 -1.43 10.73
C ALA A 76 -10.05 -0.82 9.44
N LYS A 77 -9.23 0.01 8.80
CA LYS A 77 -9.43 0.50 7.44
C LYS A 77 -8.35 -0.08 6.54
N VAL A 78 -8.72 -0.42 5.32
CA VAL A 78 -7.79 -0.99 4.34
C VAL A 78 -7.73 -0.11 3.11
N TYR A 79 -6.50 0.26 2.77
CA TYR A 79 -6.19 1.16 1.67
C TYR A 79 -5.33 0.43 0.65
N ALA A 80 -5.73 0.46 -0.62
CA ALA A 80 -4.86 0.07 -1.72
C ALA A 80 -4.19 1.32 -2.31
N VAL A 81 -2.87 1.40 -2.20
CA VAL A 81 -2.08 2.57 -2.62
C VAL A 81 -1.22 2.22 -3.83
N SER A 82 -1.34 3.04 -4.88
CA SER A 82 -0.50 2.94 -6.08
C SER A 82 -0.27 4.32 -6.70
N LEU A 83 0.46 4.35 -7.82
CA LEU A 83 0.60 5.54 -8.66
C LEU A 83 -0.34 5.56 -9.87
N ASP A 84 -1.23 4.58 -9.97
CA ASP A 84 -2.29 4.61 -10.98
C ASP A 84 -3.19 5.82 -10.74
N LEU A 85 -3.67 6.45 -11.81
CA LEU A 85 -4.63 7.54 -11.66
C LEU A 85 -5.93 7.03 -11.03
N PRO A 86 -6.65 7.86 -10.25
CA PRO A 86 -7.92 7.47 -9.63
C PRO A 86 -8.93 6.85 -10.60
N PHE A 87 -8.91 7.25 -11.87
CA PHE A 87 -9.75 6.69 -12.93
C PHE A 87 -9.45 5.21 -13.22
N ALA A 88 -8.16 4.82 -13.25
CA ALA A 88 -7.75 3.44 -13.47
C ALA A 88 -8.04 2.57 -12.25
N GLN A 89 -7.80 3.11 -11.04
CA GLN A 89 -8.16 2.45 -9.79
C GLN A 89 -9.68 2.20 -9.69
N GLY A 90 -10.50 3.17 -10.10
CA GLY A 90 -11.96 3.05 -10.15
C GLY A 90 -12.44 2.00 -11.16
N ARG A 91 -11.82 1.94 -12.34
CA ARG A 91 -12.10 0.88 -13.33
C ARG A 91 -11.76 -0.50 -12.76
N PHE A 92 -10.59 -0.65 -12.13
CA PHE A 92 -10.18 -1.89 -11.49
C PHE A 92 -11.23 -2.38 -10.47
N CYS A 93 -11.64 -1.53 -9.53
CA CYS A 93 -12.66 -1.89 -8.54
C CYS A 93 -13.99 -2.31 -9.19
N SER A 94 -14.39 -1.62 -10.26
CA SER A 94 -15.65 -1.90 -10.98
C SER A 94 -15.59 -3.25 -11.71
N THR A 95 -14.46 -3.56 -12.37
CA THR A 95 -14.27 -4.82 -13.10
C THR A 95 -14.15 -6.01 -12.15
N GLU A 96 -13.50 -5.83 -11.01
CA GLU A 96 -13.28 -6.90 -10.03
C GLU A 96 -14.45 -7.08 -9.04
N GLY A 97 -15.49 -6.24 -9.10
CA GLY A 97 -16.64 -6.30 -8.19
C GLY A 97 -16.29 -5.95 -6.74
N ILE A 98 -15.28 -5.09 -6.53
CA ILE A 98 -14.79 -4.73 -5.20
C ILE A 98 -15.40 -3.38 -4.78
N GLU A 99 -16.46 -3.42 -3.97
CA GLU A 99 -17.19 -2.20 -3.58
C GLU A 99 -16.60 -1.49 -2.36
N ASN A 100 -15.98 -2.23 -1.43
CA ASN A 100 -15.56 -1.72 -0.12
C ASN A 100 -14.08 -1.31 -0.04
N LEU A 101 -13.33 -1.47 -1.13
CA LEU A 101 -11.92 -1.13 -1.14
C LEU A 101 -11.71 0.37 -1.34
N ILE A 102 -10.94 0.97 -0.42
CA ILE A 102 -10.51 2.36 -0.55
C ILE A 102 -9.22 2.38 -1.37
N THR A 103 -9.32 2.74 -2.65
CA THR A 103 -8.16 2.96 -3.52
C THR A 103 -7.69 4.41 -3.43
N LEU A 104 -6.37 4.57 -3.32
CA LEU A 104 -5.72 5.86 -3.12
C LEU A 104 -4.53 5.99 -4.08
N SER A 105 -4.46 7.13 -4.76
CA SER A 105 -3.42 7.43 -5.73
C SER A 105 -2.43 8.43 -5.15
N ASP A 106 -1.14 8.12 -5.28
CA ASP A 106 -0.03 8.99 -4.89
C ASP A 106 0.50 9.87 -6.07
N PHE A 107 -0.28 9.98 -7.15
CA PHE A 107 0.20 10.52 -8.44
C PHE A 107 0.65 11.98 -8.41
N ARG A 108 0.11 12.82 -7.51
CA ARG A 108 0.33 14.28 -7.55
C ARG A 108 1.78 14.66 -7.25
N ALA A 109 2.34 14.09 -6.19
CA ALA A 109 3.67 14.47 -5.70
C ALA A 109 4.53 13.29 -5.23
N LYS A 110 3.99 12.07 -5.25
CA LYS A 110 4.62 10.86 -4.68
C LYS A 110 4.96 11.02 -3.20
N ASP A 111 4.14 11.75 -2.46
CA ASP A 111 4.43 12.13 -1.07
C ASP A 111 4.46 10.89 -0.17
N PHE A 112 3.54 9.95 -0.38
CA PHE A 112 3.57 8.68 0.34
C PHE A 112 4.82 7.87 0.00
N GLY A 113 5.10 7.68 -1.29
CA GLY A 113 6.28 6.94 -1.73
C GLY A 113 7.59 7.52 -1.20
N LYS A 114 7.71 8.84 -1.16
CA LYS A 114 8.88 9.53 -0.59
C LYS A 114 8.95 9.38 0.92
N ALA A 115 7.85 9.63 1.63
CA ALA A 115 7.82 9.62 3.09
C ALA A 115 8.04 8.21 3.68
N TYR A 116 7.60 7.17 2.97
CA TYR A 116 7.73 5.78 3.39
C TYR A 116 8.93 5.04 2.76
N GLY A 117 9.65 5.68 1.83
CA GLY A 117 10.84 5.12 1.18
C GLY A 117 10.54 3.99 0.18
N LEU A 118 9.40 4.05 -0.50
CA LEU A 118 8.85 2.95 -1.31
C LEU A 118 8.97 3.16 -2.82
N ILE A 119 9.58 4.25 -3.30
CA ILE A 119 9.71 4.52 -4.74
C ILE A 119 10.84 3.68 -5.34
N LEU A 120 10.57 3.00 -6.44
CA LEU A 120 11.59 2.34 -7.26
C LEU A 120 12.38 3.39 -8.05
N GLU A 121 13.70 3.43 -7.88
CA GLU A 121 14.60 4.35 -8.60
C GLU A 121 15.23 3.71 -9.85
N SER A 122 15.23 2.38 -9.93
CA SER A 122 15.75 1.63 -11.07
C SER A 122 14.78 0.52 -11.49
N SER A 123 15.18 -0.27 -12.50
CA SER A 123 14.34 -1.22 -13.25
C SER A 123 13.38 -0.54 -14.24
N PRO A 124 12.72 -1.31 -15.14
CA PRO A 124 11.65 -0.80 -15.99
C PRO A 124 10.46 -0.18 -15.24
N LEU A 125 10.34 -0.42 -13.92
CA LEU A 125 9.29 0.13 -13.06
C LEU A 125 9.73 1.41 -12.32
N ALA A 126 10.86 2.01 -12.69
CA ALA A 126 11.35 3.22 -12.06
C ALA A 126 10.28 4.32 -12.05
N GLY A 127 10.11 4.95 -10.89
CA GLY A 127 9.09 5.95 -10.63
C GLY A 127 7.77 5.38 -10.08
N LEU A 128 7.56 4.07 -10.06
CA LEU A 128 6.43 3.43 -9.37
C LEU A 128 6.74 3.13 -7.90
N LEU A 129 5.73 2.69 -7.14
CA LEU A 129 5.92 2.14 -5.80
C LEU A 129 6.38 0.68 -5.90
N THR A 130 7.21 0.25 -4.95
CA THR A 130 7.46 -1.18 -4.72
C THR A 130 6.23 -1.85 -4.10
N ARG A 131 6.21 -3.18 -4.06
CA ARG A 131 5.17 -3.93 -3.36
C ARG A 131 5.49 -4.02 -1.87
N ALA A 132 4.54 -3.63 -1.04
CA ALA A 132 4.69 -3.62 0.40
C ALA A 132 3.33 -3.70 1.12
N VAL A 133 3.35 -4.07 2.38
CA VAL A 133 2.21 -3.95 3.30
C VAL A 133 2.70 -3.26 4.57
N ILE A 134 1.97 -2.23 5.00
CA ILE A 134 2.26 -1.51 6.23
C ILE A 134 0.99 -1.48 7.07
N VAL A 135 1.09 -1.82 8.36
CA VAL A 135 -0.01 -1.66 9.31
C VAL A 135 0.38 -0.55 10.30
N VAL A 136 -0.52 0.42 10.43
CA VAL A 136 -0.41 1.52 11.39
C VAL A 136 -1.47 1.31 12.47
N ASN A 137 -1.07 1.38 13.73
CA ASN A 137 -1.96 1.24 14.87
C ASN A 137 -2.78 2.52 15.12
N PRO A 138 -3.80 2.48 16.00
CA PRO A 138 -4.63 3.64 16.31
C PRO A 138 -3.86 4.89 16.77
N GLN A 139 -2.70 4.69 17.41
CA GLN A 139 -1.80 5.74 17.94
C GLN A 139 -0.82 6.29 16.89
N GLY A 140 -0.87 5.78 15.66
CA GLY A 140 -0.06 6.27 14.54
C GLY A 140 1.35 5.70 14.48
N GLU A 141 1.58 4.55 15.11
CA GLU A 141 2.85 3.83 15.03
C GLU A 141 2.73 2.64 14.07
N VAL A 142 3.81 2.32 13.37
CA VAL A 142 3.88 1.14 12.52
C VAL A 142 3.93 -0.12 13.38
N SER A 143 2.87 -0.92 13.36
CA SER A 143 2.77 -2.21 14.05
C SER A 143 3.20 -3.39 13.17
N TYR A 144 3.30 -3.18 11.86
CA TYR A 144 3.83 -4.14 10.90
C TYR A 144 4.33 -3.45 9.63
N VAL A 145 5.42 -3.95 9.07
CA VAL A 145 5.91 -3.54 7.76
C VAL A 145 6.56 -4.72 7.06
N GLU A 146 6.15 -4.95 5.82
CA GLU A 146 6.77 -5.87 4.89
C GLU A 146 7.00 -5.15 3.57
N VAL A 147 8.23 -5.16 3.09
CA VAL A 147 8.57 -4.77 1.72
C VAL A 147 9.01 -6.04 1.02
N CYS A 148 8.30 -6.43 -0.04
CA CYS A 148 8.57 -7.69 -0.72
C CYS A 148 9.97 -7.68 -1.34
N GLU A 149 10.77 -8.72 -1.07
CA GLU A 149 12.11 -8.85 -1.63
C GLU A 149 12.11 -8.95 -3.17
N GLU A 150 11.02 -9.47 -3.74
CA GLU A 150 10.75 -9.50 -5.17
C GLU A 150 9.40 -8.82 -5.44
N VAL A 151 9.41 -7.79 -6.27
CA VAL A 151 8.26 -6.93 -6.57
C VAL A 151 7.10 -7.73 -7.16
N THR A 152 7.38 -8.86 -7.83
CA THR A 152 6.32 -9.73 -8.39
C THR A 152 5.69 -10.68 -7.38
N ASN A 153 6.26 -10.87 -6.19
CA ASN A 153 5.71 -11.79 -5.19
C ASN A 153 4.53 -11.15 -4.44
N GLU A 154 3.67 -11.99 -3.85
CA GLU A 154 2.64 -11.53 -2.92
C GLU A 154 3.24 -11.33 -1.51
N PRO A 155 2.73 -10.37 -0.72
CA PRO A 155 3.09 -10.22 0.69
C PRO A 155 2.48 -11.34 1.56
N ASP A 156 2.91 -11.42 2.82
CA ASP A 156 2.36 -12.32 3.84
C ASP A 156 1.10 -11.69 4.48
N TYR A 157 -0.05 -11.94 3.85
CA TYR A 157 -1.35 -11.45 4.30
C TYR A 157 -1.67 -11.80 5.74
N GLN A 158 -1.37 -13.04 6.17
CA GLN A 158 -1.73 -13.50 7.51
C GLN A 158 -0.98 -12.70 8.56
N LYS A 159 0.33 -12.50 8.39
CA LYS A 159 1.12 -11.69 9.33
C LYS A 159 0.65 -10.23 9.39
N ALA A 160 0.26 -9.66 8.26
CA ALA A 160 -0.30 -8.30 8.25
C ALA A 160 -1.63 -8.22 9.02
N LEU A 161 -2.51 -9.20 8.85
CA LEU A 161 -3.81 -9.25 9.55
C LEU A 161 -3.65 -9.54 11.05
N GLU A 162 -2.71 -10.39 11.43
CA GLU A 162 -2.38 -10.68 12.84
C GLU A 162 -1.90 -9.42 13.59
N ALA A 163 -1.29 -8.46 12.87
CA ALA A 163 -0.83 -7.19 13.45
C ALA A 163 -1.98 -6.22 13.83
N VAL A 164 -3.23 -6.52 13.46
CA VAL A 164 -4.42 -5.73 13.80
C VAL A 164 -5.06 -6.16 15.14
N ASN A 165 -4.64 -7.29 15.70
CA ASN A 165 -5.28 -7.90 16.88
C ASN A 165 -4.42 -7.85 18.17
N LYS A 166 -3.39 -7.00 18.21
CA LYS A 166 -2.56 -6.82 19.41
C LYS A 166 -2.99 -5.63 20.26
#